data_AF-A0A528LG79-F1
#
_entry.id   AF-A0A528LG79-F1
#
_cell.length_a   1.000
_cell.length_b   1.000
_cell.length_c   1.000
_cell.angle_alpha   90.00
_cell.angle_beta   90.00
_cell.angle_gamma   90.00
#
_symmetry.space_group_name_H-M   'P 1'
#
loop_
_entity.id
_entity.type
_entity.pdbx_description
1 polymer ?
#
loop_
_entity_poly.entity_id
_entity_poly.type
_entity_poly.pdbx_seq_one_letter_code
_entity_poly.pdbx_strand_id
1 'polypeptide(L)' 'ESLHAVRYATDAHAPTLYTCVFRNGGGRCLMSDPFDRDGGDWQPIPASSFVTITRDCMTIRPFAPEPVRLALAV' A
#
# COMPACT_ATOMS: atom_id res chain seq x y z
N GLU A 1 11.79 6.93 11.97
CA GLU A 1 10.33 7.00 11.78
C GLU A 1 9.98 6.32 10.46
N SER A 2 8.81 5.69 10.38
CA SER A 2 8.35 4.92 9.22
C SER A 2 6.87 5.17 8.96
N LEU A 3 6.50 5.25 7.69
CA LEU A 3 5.10 5.30 7.23
C LEU A 3 4.68 3.91 6.78
N HIS A 4 3.52 3.46 7.26
CA HIS A 4 2.96 2.15 6.93
C HIS A 4 1.60 2.28 6.26
N ALA A 5 1.32 1.41 5.29
CA ALA A 5 0.02 1.30 4.65
C ALA A 5 -0.31 -0.14 4.27
N VAL A 6 -1.59 -0.46 4.18
CA VAL A 6 -2.10 -1.75 3.72
C VAL A 6 -3.12 -1.51 2.61
N ARG A 7 -2.98 -2.26 1.51
CA ARG A 7 -4.01 -2.36 0.46
C ARG A 7 -4.59 -3.76 0.51
N TYR A 8 -5.81 -3.90 1.02
CA TYR A 8 -6.46 -5.20 1.19
C TYR A 8 -7.99 -5.08 1.06
N ALA A 9 -8.62 -6.13 0.55
CA ALA A 9 -10.05 -6.40 0.64
C ALA A 9 -10.27 -7.91 0.75
N THR A 10 -11.43 -8.31 1.30
CA THR A 10 -11.86 -9.72 1.37
C THR A 10 -12.43 -10.25 0.06
N ASP A 11 -12.57 -9.39 -0.95
CA ASP A 11 -13.08 -9.70 -2.28
C ASP A 11 -12.07 -9.29 -3.38
N ALA A 12 -12.50 -9.35 -4.63
CA ALA A 12 -11.67 -9.00 -5.78
C ALA A 12 -11.46 -7.47 -5.96
N HIS A 13 -12.07 -6.62 -5.13
CA HIS A 13 -12.19 -5.18 -5.34
C HIS A 13 -11.47 -4.36 -4.26
N ALA A 14 -10.18 -4.63 -4.05
CA ALA A 14 -9.35 -3.84 -3.16
C ALA A 14 -9.29 -2.36 -3.59
N PRO A 15 -9.63 -1.39 -2.69
CA PRO A 15 -9.51 0.04 -2.98
C PRO A 15 -8.12 0.39 -3.52
N THR A 16 -8.05 1.37 -4.42
CA THR A 16 -6.79 1.74 -5.04
C THR A 16 -5.85 2.40 -4.05
N LEU A 17 -4.55 2.19 -4.27
CA LEU A 17 -3.49 2.87 -3.55
C LEU A 17 -2.33 3.04 -4.53
N TYR A 18 -1.78 4.23 -4.59
CA TYR A 18 -0.70 4.60 -5.48
C TYR A 18 0.46 5.20 -4.70
N THR A 19 1.65 5.13 -5.28
CA THR A 19 2.82 5.83 -4.82
C THR A 19 3.47 6.62 -5.94
N CYS A 20 4.12 7.73 -5.62
CA CYS A 20 4.98 8.45 -6.55
C CYS A 20 6.19 9.01 -5.79
N VAL A 21 7.31 9.17 -6.49
CA VAL A 21 8.47 9.91 -5.98
C VAL A 21 8.24 11.38 -6.26
N PHE A 22 8.53 12.25 -5.29
CA PHE A 22 8.49 13.69 -5.56
C PHE A 22 9.53 14.10 -6.60
N ARG A 23 9.19 15.05 -7.47
CA ARG A 23 10.05 15.48 -8.60
C ARG A 23 11.45 15.96 -8.20
N ASN A 24 11.63 16.40 -6.96
CA ASN A 24 12.92 16.83 -6.40
C ASN A 24 13.66 15.73 -5.59
N GLY A 25 13.15 14.50 -5.59
CA GLY A 25 13.71 13.39 -4.82
C GLY A 25 13.54 13.51 -3.29
N GLY A 26 12.79 14.50 -2.80
CA GLY A 26 12.67 14.82 -1.37
C GLY A 26 11.82 13.86 -0.55
N GLY A 27 11.28 12.81 -1.16
CA GLY A 27 10.44 11.83 -0.48
C GLY A 27 9.47 11.13 -1.42
N ARG A 28 8.50 10.44 -0.82
CA ARG A 28 7.53 9.60 -1.52
C ARG A 28 6.13 9.83 -0.99
N CYS A 29 5.14 9.79 -1.87
CA CYS A 29 3.72 9.86 -1.51
C CYS A 29 3.06 8.49 -1.46
N LEU A 30 1.99 8.40 -0.67
CA LEU A 30 0.95 7.39 -0.76
C LEU A 30 -0.40 8.10 -0.87
N MET A 31 -1.24 7.65 -1.81
CA MET A 31 -2.53 8.30 -2.08
C MET A 31 -3.52 7.27 -2.67
N SER A 32 -4.79 7.36 -2.28
CA SER A 32 -5.84 6.47 -2.83
C SER A 32 -6.16 6.79 -4.29
N ASP A 33 -6.21 8.08 -4.61
CA ASP A 33 -6.50 8.62 -5.94
C ASP A 33 -5.46 9.68 -6.31
N PRO A 34 -4.72 9.52 -7.41
CA PRO A 34 -3.72 10.49 -7.85
C PRO A 34 -4.32 11.89 -8.05
N PHE A 35 -3.73 12.89 -7.39
CA PHE A 35 -4.17 14.29 -7.45
C PHE A 35 -3.89 14.97 -8.81
N ASP A 36 -2.78 14.59 -9.45
CA ASP A 36 -2.38 15.07 -10.78
C ASP A 36 -2.18 13.83 -11.67
N ARG A 37 -3.04 13.70 -12.68
CA ARG A 37 -3.03 12.55 -13.61
C ARG A 37 -2.01 12.70 -14.74
N ASP A 38 -1.50 13.91 -14.97
CA ASP A 38 -0.67 14.22 -16.14
C ASP A 38 0.79 14.56 -15.77
N GLY A 39 1.10 14.84 -14.50
CA GLY A 39 2.44 15.26 -14.04
C GLY A 39 3.19 14.31 -13.09
N GLY A 40 2.55 13.28 -12.54
CA GLY A 40 3.16 12.37 -11.57
C GLY A 40 3.38 10.95 -12.11
N ASP A 41 4.59 10.41 -11.93
CA ASP A 41 4.90 8.98 -12.18
C ASP A 41 4.26 8.09 -11.09
N TRP A 42 2.93 8.05 -11.07
CA TRP A 42 2.15 7.27 -10.12
C TRP A 42 2.22 5.78 -10.45
N GLN A 43 2.64 4.99 -9.46
CA GLN A 43 2.74 3.54 -9.54
C GLN A 43 1.68 2.91 -8.64
N PRO A 44 0.81 2.03 -9.17
CA PRO A 44 -0.17 1.34 -8.35
C PRO A 44 0.52 0.37 -7.38
N ILE A 45 0.08 0.37 -6.13
CA ILE A 45 0.45 -0.65 -5.14
C ILE A 45 -0.39 -1.89 -5.41
N PRO A 46 0.16 -3.11 -5.53
CA PRO A 46 -0.62 -4.33 -5.71
C PRO A 46 -1.63 -4.56 -4.58
N ALA A 47 -2.77 -5.22 -4.89
CA ALA A 47 -3.68 -5.68 -3.85
C ALA A 47 -2.98 -6.70 -2.91
N SER A 48 -3.51 -6.88 -1.71
CA SER A 48 -2.96 -7.79 -0.69
C SER A 48 -1.50 -7.46 -0.36
N SER A 49 -1.21 -6.18 -0.12
CA SER A 49 0.15 -5.69 0.13
C SER A 49 0.26 -4.87 1.41
N PHE A 50 1.37 -5.05 2.11
CA PHE A 50 1.83 -4.20 3.21
C PHE A 50 3.02 -3.38 2.72
N VAL A 51 2.90 -2.06 2.86
CA VAL A 51 3.89 -1.08 2.43
C VAL A 51 4.57 -0.49 3.65
N THR A 52 5.90 -0.40 3.59
CA THR A 52 6.71 0.40 4.51
C THR A 52 7.50 1.41 3.70
N ILE A 53 7.44 2.67 4.11
CA ILE A 53 8.29 3.75 3.59
C ILE A 53 9.12 4.29 4.75
N THR A 54 10.43 4.39 4.52
CA THR A 54 11.38 5.09 5.39
C THR A 54 11.92 6.31 4.64
N ARG A 55 12.86 7.02 5.27
CA ARG A 55 13.60 8.10 4.59
C ARG A 55 14.32 7.60 3.33
N ASP A 56 14.87 6.38 3.38
CA ASP A 56 15.85 5.92 2.39
C ASP A 56 15.25 4.92 1.40
N CYS A 57 14.17 4.22 1.78
CA CYS A 57 13.63 3.15 0.95
C CYS A 57 12.12 2.97 1.10
N MET A 58 11.57 2.17 0.17
CA MET A 58 10.22 1.64 0.24
C MET A 58 10.27 0.13 0.00
N THR A 59 9.51 -0.62 0.79
CA THR A 59 9.32 -2.07 0.59
C THR A 59 7.83 -2.38 0.48
N ILE A 60 7.50 -3.27 -0.45
CA ILE A 60 6.17 -3.88 -0.58
C ILE A 60 6.32 -5.37 -0.32
N ARG A 61 5.50 -5.92 0.56
CA ARG A 61 5.44 -7.35 0.84
C ARG A 61 4.00 -7.85 0.81
N PRO A 62 3.76 -9.15 0.55
CA PRO A 62 2.44 -9.74 0.67
C PRO A 62 1.82 -9.49 2.06
N PHE A 63 0.51 -9.29 2.08
CA PHE A 63 -0.29 -9.13 3.28
C PHE A 63 -1.59 -9.90 3.16
N ALA A 64 -1.91 -10.65 4.21
CA ALA A 64 -3.20 -11.28 4.42
C ALA A 64 -3.53 -11.21 5.93
N PRO A 65 -4.81 -11.16 6.32
CA PRO A 65 -5.20 -11.31 7.71
C PRO A 65 -4.75 -12.66 8.25
N GLU A 66 -4.39 -12.70 9.54
CA GLU A 66 -4.17 -13.97 10.22
C GLU A 66 -5.48 -14.79 10.20
N PRO A 67 -5.44 -16.07 9.80
CA PRO A 67 -6.63 -16.91 9.79
C PRO A 67 -7.19 -17.03 11.21
N VAL A 68 -8.47 -16.68 11.39
CA VAL A 68 -9.14 -16.87 12.67
C VAL A 68 -9.16 -18.37 12.99
N ARG A 69 -8.60 -18.74 14.13
CA ARG A 69 -8.73 -20.10 14.68
C ARG A 69 -10.05 -20.17 15.43
N LEU A 70 -11.12 -20.62 14.79
CA LEU A 70 -12.32 -20.99 15.53
C LEU A 70 -12.03 -22.27 16.32
N ALA A 71 -12.26 -22.23 17.63
CA ALA A 71 -12.38 -23.45 18.41
C ALA A 71 -13.65 -24.18 17.93
N LEU A 72 -13.48 -25.36 17.34
CA LEU A 72 -14.61 -26.24 17.07
C LEU A 72 -15.10 -26.76 18.42
N ALA A 73 -16.34 -26.40 18.80
CA ALA A 73 -17.02 -27.06 19.89
C ALA A 73 -17.33 -28.50 19.44
N VAL A 74 -16.77 -29.47 20.16
CA VAL A 74 -17.07 -30.91 20.02
C VAL A 74 -18.22 -31.25 20.96
#